data_AF-F6EGK6-F1
#
_entry.id   AF-F6EGK6-F1
#
_cell.length_a   1.000
_cell.length_b   1.000
_cell.length_c   1.000
_cell.angle_alpha   90.00
_cell.angle_beta   90.00
_cell.angle_gamma   90.00
#
_symmetry.space_group_name_H-M   'P 1'
#
loop_
_entity.id
_entity.type
_entity.pdbx_description
1 polymer ?
#
loop_
_entity_poly.entity_id
_entity_poly.type
_entity_poly.pdbx_seq_one_letter_code
_entity_poly.pdbx_strand_id
1 'polypeptide(L)'
;MRALSTKAGIVKETPPEMIADQEVPHLVDRLPDPAADSLLVLAHWGYGAAGGAFFGALPPPIRQSRWMGPAYGLVLWAAFEVILEPIFGIRLRRKRPPPERAALAADHLLYGLVLNELRSRPSK
;
A
#
# COMPACT_ATOMS: atom_id res chain seq x y z
N MET A 1 1.23 -8.50 -6.29
CA MET A 1 2.69 -8.28 -6.42
C MET A 1 3.38 -8.36 -5.06
N ARG A 2 2.84 -7.68 -4.04
CA ARG A 2 3.31 -7.76 -2.64
C ARG A 2 3.53 -9.17 -2.07
N ALA A 3 2.60 -10.09 -2.29
CA ALA A 3 2.78 -11.50 -1.88
C ALA A 3 3.94 -12.22 -2.60
N LEU A 4 4.32 -11.77 -3.80
CA LEU A 4 5.48 -12.29 -4.53
C LEU A 4 6.79 -11.67 -4.03
N SER A 5 6.83 -10.38 -3.72
CA SER A 5 8.01 -9.72 -3.15
C SER A 5 8.31 -10.19 -1.71
N THR A 6 7.27 -10.51 -0.92
CA THR A 6 7.42 -11.19 0.38
C THR A 6 7.89 -12.64 0.21
N LYS A 7 7.29 -13.43 -0.70
CA LYS A 7 7.74 -14.81 -0.99
C LYS A 7 9.14 -14.88 -1.60
N ALA A 8 9.58 -13.84 -2.30
CA ALA A 8 10.93 -13.72 -2.85
C ALA A 8 11.96 -13.22 -1.80
N GLY A 9 11.54 -12.93 -0.56
CA GLY A 9 12.42 -12.48 0.53
C GLY A 9 12.97 -11.06 0.36
N ILE A 10 12.43 -10.27 -0.58
CA ILE A 10 12.88 -8.89 -0.87
C ILE A 10 12.28 -7.90 0.13
N VAL A 11 11.07 -8.18 0.61
CA VAL A 11 10.37 -7.44 1.67
C VAL A 11 10.20 -8.39 2.84
N LYS A 12 10.90 -8.13 3.95
CA LYS A 12 10.93 -9.04 5.10
C LYS A 12 9.65 -8.98 5.92
N GLU A 13 9.05 -7.81 6.06
CA GLU A 13 7.83 -7.59 6.85
C GLU A 13 6.95 -6.57 6.12
N THR A 14 5.66 -6.85 6.00
CA THR A 14 4.73 -5.91 5.43
C THR A 14 4.44 -4.78 6.45
N PRO A 15 4.29 -3.52 6.00
CA PRO A 15 3.93 -2.41 6.89
C PRO A 15 2.83 -2.68 7.90
N PRO A 16 1.78 -3.46 7.60
CA PRO A 16 0.77 -3.69 8.60
C PRO A 16 1.13 -4.87 9.54
N GLU A 17 1.95 -5.85 9.16
CA GLU A 17 2.55 -6.83 10.11
C GLU A 17 3.34 -6.09 11.21
N MET A 18 4.12 -5.07 10.82
CA MET A 18 4.84 -4.21 11.77
C MET A 18 3.92 -3.37 12.67
N ILE A 19 2.70 -3.04 12.21
CA ILE A 19 1.69 -2.31 13.00
C ILE A 19 0.97 -3.26 13.96
N ALA A 20 0.70 -4.51 13.55
CA ALA A 20 0.14 -5.54 14.42
C ALA A 20 1.11 -5.90 15.56
N ASP A 21 2.41 -6.02 15.26
CA ASP A 21 3.45 -6.33 16.25
C ASP A 21 3.74 -5.20 17.24
N GLN A 22 3.44 -3.93 16.90
CA GLN A 22 3.81 -2.77 17.74
C GLN A 22 2.62 -2.06 18.41
N GLU A 23 1.42 -2.06 17.82
CA GLU A 23 0.37 -1.08 18.17
C GLU A 23 -1.00 -1.68 18.44
N VAL A 24 -1.24 -2.96 18.18
CA VAL A 24 -2.53 -3.60 18.51
C VAL A 24 -2.38 -4.86 19.38
N PRO A 25 -1.59 -4.86 20.47
CA PRO A 25 -1.54 -6.03 21.35
C PRO A 25 -2.96 -6.42 21.79
N HIS A 26 -3.75 -5.47 22.28
CA HIS A 26 -5.01 -5.83 22.94
C HIS A 26 -6.16 -6.31 22.03
N LEU A 27 -6.13 -6.03 20.72
CA LEU A 27 -7.14 -6.48 19.75
C LEU A 27 -6.65 -7.66 18.90
N VAL A 28 -5.33 -7.74 18.65
CA VAL A 28 -4.69 -8.78 17.83
C VAL A 28 -4.19 -9.94 18.69
N ASP A 29 -3.72 -9.71 19.93
CA ASP A 29 -3.36 -10.78 20.90
C ASP A 29 -4.57 -11.65 21.27
N ARG A 30 -5.79 -11.14 21.07
CA ARG A 30 -7.04 -11.88 21.31
C ARG A 30 -7.47 -12.74 20.13
N LEU A 31 -6.82 -12.57 18.97
CA LEU A 31 -7.09 -13.30 17.76
C LEU A 31 -6.00 -14.35 17.56
N PRO A 32 -6.33 -15.59 17.16
CA PRO A 32 -5.32 -16.54 16.70
C PRO A 32 -4.49 -15.90 15.57
N ASP A 33 -3.16 -16.12 15.53
CA ASP A 33 -2.25 -15.56 14.51
C ASP A 33 -2.80 -15.59 13.07
N PRO A 34 -3.48 -16.66 12.59
CA PRO A 34 -4.07 -16.68 11.25
C PRO A 34 -5.17 -15.62 10.99
N ALA A 35 -5.90 -15.24 12.04
CA ALA A 35 -6.96 -14.23 11.97
C ALA A 35 -6.38 -12.80 11.96
N ALA A 36 -5.27 -12.58 12.67
CA ALA A 36 -4.49 -11.35 12.61
C ALA A 36 -3.98 -11.07 11.18
N ASP A 37 -3.33 -12.06 10.57
CA ASP A 37 -2.81 -11.99 9.19
C ASP A 37 -3.91 -11.74 8.16
N SER A 38 -5.08 -12.35 8.36
CA SER A 38 -6.22 -12.18 7.46
C SER A 38 -6.81 -10.77 7.55
N LEU A 39 -6.95 -10.22 8.76
CA LEU A 39 -7.40 -8.85 8.98
C LEU A 39 -6.44 -7.85 8.36
N LEU A 40 -5.15 -8.12 8.47
CA LEU A 40 -4.07 -7.36 7.88
C LEU A 40 -4.16 -7.26 6.36
N VAL A 41 -4.34 -8.42 5.72
CA VAL A 41 -4.55 -8.52 4.28
C VAL A 41 -5.83 -7.76 3.88
N LEU A 42 -6.94 -7.95 4.61
CA LEU A 42 -8.21 -7.26 4.36
C LEU A 42 -8.08 -5.73 4.49
N ALA A 43 -7.39 -5.23 5.50
CA ALA A 43 -7.13 -3.81 5.68
C ALA A 43 -6.32 -3.25 4.50
N HIS A 44 -5.33 -4.00 4.02
CA HIS A 44 -4.56 -3.60 2.84
C HIS A 44 -5.41 -3.57 1.56
N TRP A 45 -6.28 -4.56 1.36
CA TRP A 45 -7.25 -4.55 0.26
C TRP A 45 -8.23 -3.38 0.36
N GLY A 46 -8.76 -3.11 1.55
CA GLY A 46 -9.67 -1.99 1.81
C GLY A 46 -9.01 -0.64 1.52
N TYR A 47 -7.77 -0.45 1.96
CA TYR A 47 -6.99 0.74 1.66
C TYR A 47 -6.77 0.91 0.15
N GLY A 48 -6.37 -0.15 -0.55
CA GLY A 48 -6.24 -0.14 -2.01
C GLY A 48 -7.55 0.19 -2.72
N ALA A 49 -8.65 -0.42 -2.31
CA ALA A 49 -9.97 -0.16 -2.88
C ALA A 49 -10.41 1.30 -2.67
N ALA A 50 -10.22 1.83 -1.46
CA ALA A 50 -10.51 3.23 -1.14
C ALA A 50 -9.65 4.18 -1.99
N GLY A 51 -8.35 3.95 -2.08
CA GLY A 51 -7.45 4.74 -2.94
C GLY A 51 -7.88 4.70 -4.41
N GLY A 52 -8.27 3.53 -4.92
CA GLY A 52 -8.78 3.39 -6.29
C GLY A 52 -10.07 4.15 -6.53
N ALA A 53 -10.98 4.17 -5.53
CA ALA A 53 -12.20 4.96 -5.58
C ALA A 53 -11.89 6.48 -5.60
N PHE A 54 -10.97 6.95 -4.76
CA PHE A 54 -10.51 8.35 -4.76
C PHE A 54 -9.91 8.75 -6.11
N PHE A 55 -9.02 7.93 -6.66
CA PHE A 55 -8.46 8.17 -8.00
C PHE A 55 -9.56 8.19 -9.07
N GLY A 56 -10.54 7.29 -8.95
CA GLY A 56 -11.70 7.21 -9.84
C GLY A 56 -12.58 8.47 -9.81
N ALA A 57 -12.63 9.17 -8.68
CA ALA A 57 -13.39 10.42 -8.51
C ALA A 57 -12.66 11.67 -9.04
N LEU A 58 -11.39 11.55 -9.45
CA LEU A 58 -10.66 12.67 -10.02
C LEU A 58 -11.29 13.16 -11.35
N PRO A 59 -11.26 14.48 -11.62
CA PRO A 59 -11.75 15.03 -12.88
C PRO A 59 -11.13 14.34 -14.11
N PRO A 60 -11.90 14.13 -15.20
CA PRO A 60 -11.39 13.46 -16.40
C PRO A 60 -10.09 14.04 -16.97
N PRO A 61 -9.89 15.38 -17.06
CA PRO A 61 -8.65 15.94 -17.61
C PRO A 61 -7.40 15.57 -16.81
N ILE A 62 -7.56 15.45 -15.49
CA ILE A 62 -6.48 15.09 -14.57
C ILE A 62 -6.17 13.60 -14.70
N ARG A 63 -7.22 12.78 -14.66
CA ARG A 63 -7.13 11.32 -14.70
C ARG A 63 -6.68 10.74 -16.05
N GLN A 64 -6.94 11.44 -17.16
CA GLN A 64 -6.56 10.99 -18.50
C GLN A 64 -5.06 11.13 -18.82
N SER A 65 -4.30 11.85 -17.98
CA SER A 65 -2.86 11.92 -18.15
C SER A 65 -2.23 10.55 -17.91
N ARG A 66 -1.43 10.07 -18.87
CA ARG A 66 -0.69 8.78 -18.80
C ARG A 66 0.18 8.62 -17.55
N TRP A 67 0.55 9.73 -16.92
CA TRP A 67 1.39 9.75 -15.72
C TRP A 67 0.62 9.94 -14.42
N MET A 68 -0.67 10.31 -14.49
CA MET A 68 -1.45 10.61 -13.29
C MET A 68 -1.60 9.39 -12.38
N GLY A 69 -1.91 8.22 -12.94
CA GLY A 69 -1.96 6.97 -12.17
C GLY A 69 -0.64 6.64 -11.46
N PRO A 70 0.49 6.49 -12.18
CA PRO A 70 1.79 6.23 -11.57
C PRO A 70 2.21 7.27 -10.52
N ALA A 71 2.01 8.56 -10.80
CA ALA A 71 2.32 9.63 -9.85
C ALA A 71 1.43 9.55 -8.59
N TYR A 72 0.12 9.30 -8.77
CA TYR A 72 -0.81 9.10 -7.68
C TYR A 72 -0.39 7.91 -6.79
N GLY A 73 -0.02 6.78 -7.40
CA GLY A 73 0.48 5.60 -6.66
C GLY A 73 1.71 5.93 -5.81
N LEU A 74 2.69 6.64 -6.37
CA LEU A 74 3.87 7.09 -5.61
C LEU A 74 3.53 8.06 -4.48
N VAL A 75 2.64 9.03 -4.72
CA VAL A 75 2.19 9.97 -3.67
C VAL A 75 1.48 9.22 -2.56
N LEU A 76 0.63 8.24 -2.90
CA LEU A 76 -0.08 7.41 -1.93
C LEU A 76 0.89 6.59 -1.05
N TRP A 77 1.96 6.06 -1.65
CA TRP A 77 3.04 5.39 -0.92
C TRP A 77 3.83 6.35 -0.02
N ALA A 78 4.26 7.50 -0.56
CA ALA A 78 5.02 8.48 0.20
C ALA A 78 4.20 9.06 1.36
N ALA A 79 2.91 9.32 1.14
CA ALA A 79 1.98 9.75 2.19
C ALA A 79 1.86 8.69 3.28
N PHE A 80 1.77 7.41 2.91
CA PHE A 80 1.76 6.31 3.86
C PHE A 80 3.05 6.26 4.69
N GLU A 81 4.23 6.43 4.06
CA GLU A 81 5.51 6.50 4.79
C GLU A 81 5.55 7.69 5.76
N VAL A 82 5.01 8.85 5.38
CA VAL A 82 5.06 10.09 6.19
C VAL A 82 3.97 10.13 7.27
N ILE A 83 2.81 9.52 7.06
CA ILE A 83 1.66 9.57 7.97
C ILE A 83 1.75 8.46 9.03
N LEU A 84 2.16 7.25 8.65
CA LEU A 84 2.15 6.13 9.58
C LEU A 84 3.34 6.12 10.53
N GLU A 85 4.49 6.63 10.13
CA GLU A 85 5.64 6.77 11.02
C GLU A 85 5.38 7.59 12.28
N PRO A 86 4.83 8.83 12.19
CA PRO A 86 4.57 9.64 13.36
C PRO A 86 3.34 9.17 14.14
N ILE A 87 2.32 8.59 13.48
CA ILE A 87 1.09 8.15 14.16
C ILE A 87 1.32 6.87 14.95
N PHE A 88 2.12 5.93 14.44
CA PHE A 88 2.31 4.61 15.05
C PHE A 88 3.68 4.45 15.75
N GLY A 89 4.49 5.51 15.85
CA GLY A 89 5.80 5.48 16.53
C GLY A 89 6.84 4.52 15.92
N ILE A 90 6.48 3.80 14.87
CA ILE A 90 7.30 2.81 14.18
C ILE A 90 8.39 3.59 13.45
N ARG A 91 9.64 3.41 13.87
CA ARG A 91 10.82 3.93 13.15
C ARG A 91 11.03 3.20 11.81
N LEU A 92 10.01 3.10 10.96
CA LEU A 92 10.06 2.50 9.61
C LEU A 92 11.18 3.13 8.77
N ARG A 93 11.35 4.45 8.86
CA ARG A 93 12.37 5.22 8.11
C ARG A 93 13.80 4.83 8.36
N ARG A 94 14.12 4.21 9.51
CA ARG A 94 15.51 4.02 9.92
C ARG A 94 16.07 2.62 9.66
N LYS A 95 15.27 1.67 9.16
CA LYS A 95 15.73 0.26 9.05
C LYS A 95 15.53 -0.43 7.69
N ARG A 96 14.70 0.08 6.77
CA ARG A 96 14.52 -0.61 5.47
C ARG A 96 15.67 -0.31 4.50
N PRO A 97 16.36 -1.33 3.97
CA PRO A 97 17.43 -1.13 3.00
C PRO A 97 16.87 -0.56 1.68
N PRO A 98 17.67 0.19 0.90
CA PRO A 98 17.21 0.82 -0.34
C PRO A 98 16.47 -0.11 -1.34
N PRO A 99 16.86 -1.38 -1.52
CA PRO A 99 16.14 -2.29 -2.41
C PRO A 99 14.70 -2.59 -1.96
N GLU A 100 14.45 -2.67 -0.65
CA GLU A 100 13.12 -2.92 -0.11
C GLU A 100 12.20 -1.72 -0.37
N ARG A 101 12.72 -0.49 -0.18
CA ARG A 101 11.99 0.73 -0.51
C ARG A 101 11.71 0.84 -2.01
N ALA A 102 12.67 0.47 -2.85
CA ALA A 102 12.49 0.45 -4.29
C ALA A 102 11.40 -0.54 -4.71
N ALA A 103 11.36 -1.73 -4.12
CA ALA A 103 10.32 -2.73 -4.38
C ALA A 103 8.93 -2.21 -3.96
N LEU A 104 8.82 -1.57 -2.79
CA LEU A 104 7.57 -0.97 -2.32
C LEU A 104 7.10 0.17 -3.23
N ALA A 105 8.02 1.04 -3.66
CA ALA A 105 7.71 2.11 -4.62
C ALA A 105 7.26 1.52 -5.97
N ALA A 106 7.93 0.46 -6.46
CA ALA A 106 7.57 -0.23 -7.69
C ALA A 106 6.17 -0.85 -7.64
N ASP A 107 5.80 -1.48 -6.51
CA ASP A 107 4.46 -2.02 -6.29
C ASP A 107 3.39 -0.91 -6.41
N HIS A 108 3.65 0.28 -5.87
CA HIS A 108 2.71 1.39 -5.91
C HIS A 108 2.69 2.11 -7.27
N LEU A 109 3.82 2.17 -7.97
CA LEU A 109 3.87 2.60 -9.37
C LEU A 109 3.00 1.71 -10.24
N LEU A 110 3.14 0.39 -10.10
CA LEU A 110 2.36 -0.58 -10.84
C LEU A 110 0.87 -0.50 -10.48
N TYR A 111 0.53 -0.35 -9.20
CA TYR A 111 -0.84 -0.09 -8.77
C TYR A 111 -1.43 1.14 -9.47
N GLY A 112 -0.69 2.26 -9.48
CA GLY A 112 -1.08 3.47 -10.17
C GLY A 112 -1.26 3.28 -11.68
N LEU A 113 -0.37 2.53 -12.33
CA LEU A 113 -0.47 2.18 -13.74
C LEU A 113 -1.76 1.38 -14.03
N VAL A 114 -2.08 0.39 -13.19
CA VAL A 114 -3.30 -0.41 -13.32
C VAL A 114 -4.55 0.45 -13.20
N LEU A 115 -4.60 1.39 -12.25
CA LEU A 115 -5.72 2.34 -12.13
C LEU A 115 -5.88 3.19 -13.39
N ASN A 116 -4.76 3.63 -13.98
CA ASN A 116 -4.75 4.43 -15.18
C ASN A 116 -5.30 3.65 -16.39
N GLU A 117 -4.86 2.40 -16.55
CA GLU A 117 -5.26 1.52 -17.65
C GLU A 117 -6.74 1.11 -17.55
N LEU A 118 -7.21 0.71 -16.36
CA LEU A 118 -8.60 0.33 -16.13
C LEU A 118 -9.59 1.45 -16.47
N ARG A 119 -9.16 2.72 -16.38
CA ARG A 119 -10.00 3.89 -16.71
C ARG A 119 -9.76 4.47 -18.09
N SER A 120 -8.62 4.17 -18.72
CA SER A 120 -8.35 4.52 -20.12
C SER A 120 -9.15 3.64 -21.08
N ARG A 121 -9.55 2.44 -20.63
CA ARG A 121 -10.50 1.61 -21.37
C ARG A 121 -11.88 2.29 -21.37
N PRO A 122 -12.47 2.57 -22.54
CA PRO A 122 -13.83 3.09 -22.59
C PRO A 122 -14.76 2.09 -21.88
N SER A 123 -15.58 2.60 -20.96
CA SER A 123 -16.66 1.80 -20.38
C SER A 123 -17.55 1.38 -21.54
N LYS A 124 -17.59 0.07 -21.83
CA LYS A 124 -18.55 -0.50 -22.76
C LYS A 124 -19.96 -0.36 -22.19
#